data_AF-A0A8S2MHF5-F1
#
_entry.id   AF-A0A8S2MHF5-F1
#
_cell.length_a   1.000
_cell.length_b   1.000
_cell.length_c   1.000
_cell.angle_alpha   90.00
_cell.angle_beta   90.00
_cell.angle_gamma   90.00
#
_symmetry.space_group_name_H-M   'P 1'
#
loop_
_entity.id
_entity.type
_entity.pdbx_description
1 polymer ?
#
loop_
_entity_poly.entity_id
_entity_poly.type
_entity_poly.pdbx_seq_one_letter_code
_entity_poly.pdbx_strand_id
1 'polypeptide(L)'
;MTHAITGEYSIDNVYKSFDNVIDKSDHKSIHLYQFIVAFRELSKFFNHLNVVFSFVAHDLVDKFNIIENLCKNNPKDYHTLQTMIEYESFNDDKIGCITILRLLRALEFIYFFLKRAIVT
;
A
#
# COMPACT_ATOMS: atom_id res chain seq x y z
N MET A 1 -3.98 -8.93 18.41
CA MET A 1 -3.95 -10.06 17.45
C MET A 1 -3.24 -9.54 16.21
N THR A 2 -1.96 -9.88 16.07
CA THR A 2 -1.10 -9.49 14.96
C THR A 2 -1.64 -10.13 13.69
N HIS A 3 -2.18 -9.33 12.77
CA HIS A 3 -2.40 -9.78 11.39
C HIS A 3 -1.02 -9.93 10.75
N ALA A 4 -0.37 -11.07 11.03
CA ALA A 4 0.89 -11.43 10.42
C ALA A 4 0.70 -11.43 8.90
N ILE A 5 1.64 -10.80 8.20
CA ILE A 5 1.69 -10.84 6.74
C ILE A 5 2.09 -12.27 6.38
N THR A 6 1.13 -13.10 6.00
CA THR A 6 1.32 -14.54 5.74
C THR A 6 1.67 -14.81 4.28
N GLY A 7 2.52 -15.80 4.04
CA GLY A 7 2.90 -16.27 2.70
C GLY A 7 4.37 -16.04 2.34
N GLU A 8 4.87 -16.85 1.40
CA GLU A 8 6.23 -16.73 0.89
C GLU A 8 6.40 -15.43 0.06
N TYR A 9 7.56 -14.80 0.20
CA TYR A 9 7.91 -13.63 -0.60
C TYR A 9 8.32 -14.06 -2.00
N SER A 10 7.76 -13.41 -3.02
CA SER A 10 8.16 -13.55 -4.42
C SER A 10 8.16 -12.19 -5.10
N ILE A 11 9.29 -11.82 -5.69
CA ILE A 11 9.42 -10.57 -6.44
C ILE A 11 8.47 -10.52 -7.64
N ASP A 12 8.20 -11.68 -8.27
CA ASP A 12 7.26 -11.78 -9.40
C ASP A 12 5.83 -11.45 -8.95
N ASN A 13 5.45 -11.91 -7.75
CA ASN A 13 4.13 -11.59 -7.18
C ASN A 13 4.00 -10.12 -6.83
N VAL A 14 5.07 -9.52 -6.28
CA VAL A 14 5.13 -8.07 -6.04
C VAL A 14 4.94 -7.30 -7.34
N TYR A 15 5.73 -7.62 -8.38
CA TYR A 15 5.65 -6.96 -9.68
C TYR A 15 4.25 -7.08 -10.31
N LYS A 16 3.70 -8.30 -10.38
CA LYS A 16 2.35 -8.54 -10.90
C LYS A 16 1.29 -7.77 -10.11
N SER A 17 1.44 -7.67 -8.79
CA SER A 17 0.47 -6.96 -7.97
C SER A 17 0.51 -5.45 -8.22
N PHE A 18 1.71 -4.87 -8.35
CA PHE A 18 1.87 -3.46 -8.73
C PHE A 18 1.41 -3.16 -10.16
N ASP A 19 1.59 -4.08 -11.11
CA ASP A 19 1.07 -3.95 -12.49
C ASP A 19 -0.46 -3.86 -12.52
N ASN A 20 -1.14 -4.50 -11.56
CA ASN A 20 -2.60 -4.46 -11.44
C ASN A 20 -3.14 -3.21 -10.72
N VAL A 21 -2.27 -2.34 -10.19
CA VAL A 21 -2.69 -1.11 -9.48
C VAL A 21 -3.20 -0.06 -10.45
N ILE A 22 -2.56 0.02 -11.62
CA ILE A 22 -2.87 1.03 -12.64
C ILE A 22 -3.94 0.46 -13.56
N ASP A 23 -5.01 1.21 -13.77
CA ASP A 23 -6.04 0.85 -14.74
C ASP A 23 -5.42 0.82 -16.15
N LYS A 24 -5.52 -0.34 -16.80
CA LYS A 24 -4.93 -0.56 -18.13
C LYS A 24 -5.72 0.12 -19.25
N SER A 25 -6.93 0.58 -18.98
CA SER A 25 -7.78 1.26 -19.97
C SER A 25 -7.44 2.75 -20.09
N ASP A 26 -7.07 3.42 -19.00
CA ASP A 26 -6.79 4.86 -18.99
C ASP A 26 -5.34 5.22 -18.60
N HIS A 27 -4.57 4.26 -18.08
CA HIS A 27 -3.19 4.39 -17.60
C HIS A 27 -2.97 5.53 -16.58
N LYS A 28 -4.02 5.93 -15.87
CA LYS A 28 -4.01 7.07 -14.94
C LYS A 28 -4.66 6.72 -13.62
N SER A 29 -5.73 5.94 -13.64
CA SER A 29 -6.47 5.58 -12.44
C SER A 29 -5.69 4.58 -11.58
N ILE A 30 -5.60 4.87 -10.29
CA ILE A 30 -4.90 4.04 -9.31
C ILE A 30 -5.96 3.39 -8.44
N HIS A 31 -6.17 2.08 -8.59
CA HIS A 31 -7.13 1.34 -7.77
C HIS A 31 -6.61 1.18 -6.34
N LEU A 32 -7.36 1.70 -5.36
CA LEU A 32 -6.92 1.75 -3.97
C LEU A 32 -6.78 0.36 -3.34
N TYR A 33 -7.76 -0.51 -3.56
CA TYR A 33 -7.72 -1.87 -3.01
C TYR A 33 -6.52 -2.65 -3.55
N GLN A 34 -6.24 -2.55 -4.85
CA GLN A 34 -5.13 -3.20 -5.53
C GLN A 34 -3.81 -2.63 -5.07
N PHE A 35 -3.74 -1.31 -4.82
CA PHE A 35 -2.57 -0.67 -4.20
C PHE A 35 -2.27 -1.28 -2.83
N ILE A 36 -3.28 -1.51 -1.98
CA ILE A 36 -3.09 -2.16 -0.68
C ILE A 36 -2.64 -3.63 -0.84
N VAL A 37 -3.22 -4.38 -1.79
CA VAL A 37 -2.79 -5.75 -2.09
C VAL A 37 -1.32 -5.79 -2.50
N ALA A 38 -0.91 -4.92 -3.43
CA ALA A 38 0.48 -4.84 -3.88
C ALA A 38 1.44 -4.47 -2.76
N PHE A 39 1.06 -3.51 -1.91
CA PHE A 39 1.87 -3.11 -0.77
C PHE A 39 1.97 -4.22 0.28
N ARG A 40 0.91 -5.00 0.51
CA ARG A 40 0.96 -6.18 1.39
C ARG A 40 1.90 -7.25 0.87
N GLU A 41 1.88 -7.53 -0.43
CA GLU A 41 2.86 -8.45 -1.05
C GLU A 41 4.30 -7.95 -0.87
N LEU A 42 4.55 -6.66 -1.09
CA LEU A 42 5.85 -6.05 -0.84
C LEU A 42 6.27 -6.20 0.63
N SER A 43 5.32 -6.02 1.55
CA SER A 43 5.60 -6.05 2.99
C SER A 43 6.01 -7.43 3.49
N LYS A 44 5.72 -8.52 2.77
CA LYS A 44 6.26 -9.87 3.06
C LYS A 44 7.78 -9.92 2.99
N PHE A 45 8.40 -9.04 2.21
CA PHE A 45 9.86 -8.90 2.15
C PHE A 45 10.45 -8.59 3.53
N PHE A 46 9.78 -7.75 4.32
CA PHE A 46 10.27 -7.38 5.66
C PHE A 46 10.26 -8.53 6.66
N ASN A 47 9.47 -9.58 6.44
CA ASN A 47 9.55 -10.78 7.28
C ASN A 47 10.89 -11.52 7.09
N HIS A 48 11.58 -11.32 5.96
CA HIS A 48 12.86 -11.93 5.65
C HIS A 48 14.05 -11.08 6.11
N LEU A 49 13.83 -9.78 6.32
CA LEU A 49 14.81 -8.89 6.95
C LEU A 49 14.63 -9.00 8.46
N ASN A 50 15.66 -9.49 9.18
CA ASN A 50 15.71 -9.74 10.63
C ASN A 50 14.76 -8.89 11.50
N VAL A 51 14.38 -9.43 12.68
CA VAL A 51 13.44 -8.89 13.69
C VAL A 51 13.41 -7.35 13.84
N VAL A 52 14.54 -6.67 13.65
CA VAL A 52 14.65 -5.21 13.59
C VAL A 52 13.66 -4.57 12.59
N PHE A 53 13.22 -5.24 11.52
CA PHE A 53 12.25 -4.69 10.54
C PHE A 53 10.78 -5.05 10.82
N SER A 54 10.50 -5.85 11.85
CA SER A 54 9.14 -6.26 12.20
C SER A 54 8.25 -5.08 12.64
N PHE A 55 8.83 -4.03 13.23
CA PHE A 55 8.08 -2.82 13.61
C PHE A 55 7.56 -2.06 12.39
N VAL A 56 8.31 -2.07 11.28
CA VAL A 56 7.91 -1.42 10.02
C VAL A 56 6.71 -2.15 9.44
N ALA A 57 6.75 -3.48 9.43
CA ALA A 57 5.63 -4.30 8.95
C ALA A 57 4.35 -4.05 9.79
N HIS A 58 4.47 -3.93 11.11
CA HIS A 58 3.32 -3.62 11.98
C HIS A 58 2.70 -2.26 11.68
N ASP A 59 3.53 -1.21 11.60
CA ASP A 59 3.07 0.16 11.31
C ASP A 59 2.35 0.27 9.95
N LEU A 60 2.73 -0.57 9.00
CA LEU A 60 2.09 -0.68 7.69
C LEU A 60 0.74 -1.40 7.74
N VAL A 61 0.62 -2.48 8.53
CA VAL A 61 -0.62 -3.25 8.67
C VAL A 61 -1.77 -2.39 9.19
N ASP A 62 -1.51 -1.54 10.19
CA ASP A 62 -2.52 -0.63 10.74
C ASP A 62 -3.07 0.32 9.67
N LYS A 63 -2.21 0.81 8.76
CA LYS A 63 -2.59 1.69 7.66
C LYS A 63 -3.36 0.95 6.58
N PHE A 64 -3.01 -0.30 6.28
CA PHE A 64 -3.79 -1.12 5.35
C PHE A 64 -5.21 -1.31 5.85
N ASN A 65 -5.38 -1.59 7.15
CA ASN A 65 -6.68 -1.81 7.74
C ASN A 65 -7.58 -0.56 7.66
N ILE A 66 -7.00 0.63 7.83
CA ILE A 66 -7.72 1.90 7.66
C ILE A 66 -8.25 2.01 6.22
N ILE A 67 -7.38 1.87 5.21
CA ILE A 67 -7.80 2.00 3.80
C ILE A 67 -8.79 0.90 3.39
N GLU A 68 -8.57 -0.34 3.83
CA GLU A 68 -9.51 -1.45 3.55
C GLU A 68 -10.89 -1.19 4.16
N ASN A 69 -10.95 -0.61 5.35
CA ASN A 69 -12.22 -0.25 5.98
C ASN A 69 -12.93 0.87 5.22
N LEU A 70 -12.19 1.90 4.79
CA LEU A 70 -12.73 2.99 3.97
C LEU A 70 -13.26 2.47 2.61
N CYS A 71 -12.51 1.58 1.95
CA CYS A 71 -12.94 0.92 0.71
C CYS A 71 -14.21 0.08 0.90
N LYS A 72 -14.37 -0.59 2.05
CA LYS A 72 -15.57 -1.41 2.35
C LYS A 72 -16.79 -0.56 2.64
N ASN A 73 -16.63 0.53 3.40
CA ASN A 73 -17.74 1.39 3.82
C ASN A 73 -18.22 2.28 2.67
N ASN A 74 -17.30 2.76 1.83
CA ASN A 74 -17.57 3.71 0.76
C ASN A 74 -16.93 3.24 -0.56
N PRO A 75 -17.39 2.12 -1.16
CA PRO A 75 -16.71 1.48 -2.28
C PRO A 75 -16.65 2.31 -3.57
N LYS A 76 -17.60 3.25 -3.76
CA LYS A 76 -17.59 4.16 -4.92
C LYS A 76 -16.57 5.27 -4.74
N ASP A 77 -16.60 5.92 -3.57
CA ASP A 77 -15.75 7.07 -3.27
C ASP A 77 -14.28 6.64 -3.11
N TYR A 78 -14.03 5.47 -2.54
CA TYR A 78 -12.70 4.90 -2.33
C TYR A 78 -12.33 3.83 -3.38
N HIS A 79 -12.91 3.91 -4.58
CA HIS A 79 -12.56 2.99 -5.66
C HIS A 79 -11.14 3.23 -6.21
N THR A 80 -10.84 4.51 -6.45
CA THR A 80 -9.55 4.97 -6.97
C THR A 80 -8.96 6.05 -6.07
N LEU A 81 -7.66 6.30 -6.20
CA LEU A 81 -7.00 7.40 -5.50
C LEU A 81 -7.64 8.74 -5.85
N GLN A 82 -8.03 8.93 -7.11
CA GLN A 82 -8.66 10.16 -7.61
C GLN A 82 -10.02 10.40 -6.97
N THR A 83 -10.91 9.41 -7.02
CA THR A 83 -12.25 9.51 -6.41
C THR A 83 -12.17 9.73 -4.91
N MET A 84 -11.16 9.13 -4.24
CA MET A 84 -10.95 9.34 -2.80
C MET A 84 -10.54 10.78 -2.51
N ILE A 85 -9.60 11.34 -3.27
CA ILE A 85 -9.16 12.73 -3.11
C ILE A 85 -10.33 13.69 -3.31
N GLU A 86 -11.16 13.47 -4.32
CA GLU A 86 -12.35 14.28 -4.59
C GLU A 86 -13.35 14.21 -3.44
N TYR A 87 -13.66 13.00 -2.97
CA TYR A 87 -14.59 12.76 -1.87
C TYR A 87 -14.11 13.40 -0.56
N GLU A 88 -12.86 13.16 -0.18
CA GLU A 88 -12.29 13.66 1.06
C GLU A 88 -12.13 15.18 1.04
N SER A 89 -11.69 15.74 -0.10
CA SER A 89 -11.60 17.20 -0.26
C SER A 89 -12.96 17.88 -0.16
N PHE A 90 -14.04 17.24 -0.60
CA PHE A 90 -15.39 17.80 -0.50
C PHE A 90 -15.94 17.75 0.94
N ASN A 91 -15.60 16.70 1.70
CA ASN A 91 -16.11 16.51 3.07
C ASN A 91 -15.19 17.07 4.17
N ASP A 92 -14.05 17.66 3.81
CA ASP A 92 -12.95 18.06 4.72
C ASP A 92 -12.49 16.93 5.67
N ASP A 93 -12.71 15.67 5.25
CA ASP A 93 -12.06 14.50 5.82
C ASP A 93 -10.74 14.29 5.09
N LYS A 94 -9.70 13.81 5.78
CA LYS A 94 -8.36 13.60 5.20
C LYS A 94 -7.75 12.27 5.62
N ILE A 95 -8.52 11.41 6.29
CA ILE A 95 -8.00 10.19 6.90
C ILE A 95 -7.36 9.28 5.84
N GLY A 96 -8.03 9.02 4.73
CA GLY A 96 -7.55 8.23 3.59
C GLY A 96 -6.38 8.89 2.89
N CYS A 97 -6.47 10.18 2.53
CA CYS A 97 -5.40 10.94 1.88
C CYS A 97 -4.12 10.93 2.72
N ILE A 98 -4.21 11.21 4.02
CA ILE A 98 -3.07 11.19 4.94
C ILE A 98 -2.50 9.78 5.06
N THR A 99 -3.36 8.77 5.14
CA THR A 99 -2.93 7.37 5.29
C THR A 99 -2.21 6.89 4.03
N ILE A 100 -2.74 7.17 2.83
CA ILE A 100 -2.07 6.87 1.57
C ILE A 100 -0.74 7.61 1.45
N LEU A 101 -0.68 8.90 1.81
CA LEU A 101 0.57 9.66 1.76
C LEU A 101 1.65 9.03 2.64
N ARG A 102 1.29 8.52 3.82
CA ARG A 102 2.21 7.79 4.70
C ARG A 102 2.68 6.48 4.07
N LEU A 103 1.78 5.74 3.41
CA LEU A 103 2.14 4.52 2.67
C LEU A 103 3.08 4.83 1.49
N LEU A 104 2.81 5.87 0.72
CA LEU A 104 3.68 6.30 -0.39
C LEU A 104 5.08 6.68 0.10
N ARG A 105 5.20 7.41 1.22
CA ARG A 105 6.50 7.71 1.85
C ARG A 105 7.22 6.45 2.30
N ALA A 106 6.50 5.46 2.82
CA ALA A 106 7.09 4.17 3.16
C ALA A 106 7.57 3.42 1.91
N LEU A 107 6.81 3.44 0.81
CA LEU A 107 7.24 2.87 -0.47
C LEU A 107 8.51 3.52 -0.99
N GLU A 108 8.56 4.85 -0.95
CA GLU A 108 9.72 5.64 -1.36
C GLU A 108 10.95 5.29 -0.51
N PHE A 109 10.78 5.18 0.81
CA PHE A 109 11.83 4.72 1.71
C PHE A 109 12.33 3.31 1.33
N ILE A 110 11.43 2.36 1.06
CA ILE A 110 11.78 1.00 0.64
C ILE A 110 12.57 1.02 -0.67
N TYR A 111 12.10 1.80 -1.64
CA TYR A 111 12.77 1.96 -2.92
C TYR A 111 14.20 2.49 -2.75
N PHE A 112 14.39 3.55 -1.96
CA PHE A 112 15.73 4.08 -1.68
C PHE A 112 16.61 3.09 -0.91
N PHE A 113 16.04 2.38 0.06
CA PHE A 113 16.74 1.35 0.82
C PHE A 113 17.25 0.23 -0.10
N LEU A 114 16.37 -0.33 -0.93
CA LEU A 114 16.73 -1.39 -1.90
C LEU A 114 17.74 -0.90 -2.92
N LYS A 115 17.54 0.29 -3.49
CA LYS A 115 18.47 0.89 -4.44
C LYS A 115 19.87 1.03 -3.86
N ARG A 116 19.98 1.37 -2.57
CA ARG A 116 21.28 1.47 -1.90
C ARG A 116 21.88 0.11 -1.56
N ALA A 117 21.06 -0.87 -1.17
CA ALA A 117 21.50 -2.21 -0.84
C ALA A 117 22.03 -2.99 -2.07
N ILE A 118 21.45 -2.78 -3.25
CA ILE A 118 21.84 -3.47 -4.50
C ILE A 118 23.16 -2.91 -5.09
N VAL A 119 23.56 -1.70 -4.71
CA VAL A 119 24.77 -1.01 -5.22
C VAL A 119 26.02 -1.33 -4.37
N THR A 120 25.96 -2.34 -3.50
CA THR A 120 27.11 -2.82 -2.72
C THR A 120 27.52 -4.21 -3.18
#